data_AF-A0A180G4N7-F1
#
_entry.id   AF-A0A180G4N7-F1
#
_cell.length_a   1.000
_cell.length_b   1.000
_cell.length_c   1.000
_cell.angle_alpha   90.00
_cell.angle_beta   90.00
_cell.angle_gamma   90.00
#
_symmetry.space_group_name_H-M   'P 1'
#
loop_
_entity.id
_entity.type
_entity.pdbx_description
1 polymer ?
#
loop_
_entity_poly.entity_id
_entity_poly.type
_entity_poly.pdbx_seq_one_letter_code
_entity_poly.pdbx_strand_id
1 'polypeptide(L)'
;MRLSVYVLLCLAAALTIIQAQQLSPSSITCEEAPGPTIIKDDCQKSLRQFPTEANVISWEGGHNFRSCGTCNITITEPSLPYTALRRTAYYKYVLTAMTHGLDKCMGKFTNATIGTSGRISVLLAPGNGEKCRKH
;
A
#
# COMPACT_ATOMS: atom_id res chain seq x y z
N MET A 1 27.99 -36.37 16.22
CA MET A 1 27.91 -35.84 14.84
C MET A 1 26.49 -35.75 14.28
N ARG A 2 25.53 -36.65 14.60
CA ARG A 2 24.18 -36.62 14.00
C ARG A 2 23.27 -35.46 14.45
N LEU A 3 23.38 -34.99 15.70
CA LEU A 3 22.61 -33.85 16.22
C LEU A 3 22.95 -32.52 15.53
N SER A 4 24.22 -32.31 15.17
CA SER A 4 24.66 -31.05 14.54
C SER A 4 24.11 -30.86 13.12
N VAL A 5 23.92 -31.97 12.39
CA VAL A 5 23.37 -31.96 11.03
C VAL A 5 21.88 -31.63 11.04
N TYR A 6 21.13 -32.16 12.02
CA TYR A 6 19.71 -31.84 12.19
C TYR A 6 19.48 -30.36 12.58
N VAL A 7 20.31 -29.81 13.47
CA VAL A 7 20.20 -28.39 13.87
C VAL A 7 20.50 -27.46 12.68
N LEU A 8 21.50 -27.78 11.86
CA LEU A 8 21.83 -27.02 10.65
C LEU A 8 20.73 -27.11 9.58
N LEU A 9 20.12 -28.29 9.38
CA LEU A 9 18.98 -28.48 8.47
C LEU A 9 17.72 -27.73 8.93
N CYS A 10 17.45 -27.71 10.24
CA CYS A 10 16.35 -26.93 10.81
C CYS A 10 16.57 -25.42 10.67
N LEU A 11 17.80 -24.92 10.87
CA LEU A 11 18.12 -23.50 10.64
C LEU A 11 18.01 -23.13 9.16
N ALA A 12 18.46 -23.99 8.24
CA ALA A 12 18.34 -23.76 6.81
C ALA A 12 16.87 -23.73 6.35
N ALA A 13 16.02 -24.62 6.90
CA ALA A 13 14.58 -24.61 6.65
C ALA A 13 13.88 -23.37 7.23
N ALA A 14 14.35 -22.83 8.35
CA ALA A 14 13.84 -21.57 8.89
C ALA A 14 14.22 -20.36 8.01
N LEU A 15 15.41 -20.35 7.43
CA LEU A 15 15.89 -19.27 6.56
C LEU A 15 15.21 -19.26 5.18
N THR A 16 14.83 -20.41 4.62
CA THR A 16 14.14 -20.47 3.32
C THR A 16 12.68 -20.02 3.37
N ILE A 17 12.03 -20.11 4.55
CA ILE A 17 10.66 -19.61 4.74
C ILE A 17 10.62 -18.07 4.85
N ILE A 18 11.72 -17.44 5.31
CA ILE A 18 11.80 -15.98 5.48
C ILE A 18 11.90 -15.25 4.13
N GLN A 19 12.26 -15.95 3.04
CA GLN A 19 12.22 -15.38 1.68
C GLN A 19 10.83 -15.43 1.02
N ALA A 20 9.76 -15.59 1.79
CA ALA A 20 8.40 -15.35 1.34
C ALA A 20 8.23 -13.87 0.95
N GLN A 21 8.63 -13.53 -0.29
CA GLN A 21 8.35 -12.31 -1.04
C GLN A 21 8.03 -11.13 -0.12
N GLN A 22 9.06 -10.63 0.57
CA GLN A 22 8.89 -9.46 1.41
C GLN A 22 8.43 -8.32 0.50
N LEU A 23 7.15 -8.02 0.59
CA LEU A 23 6.46 -6.97 -0.13
C LEU A 23 6.90 -5.63 0.47
N SER A 24 8.18 -5.30 0.31
CA SER A 24 8.71 -4.00 0.68
C SER A 24 8.43 -3.02 -0.45
N PRO A 25 8.01 -1.78 -0.13
CA PRO A 25 7.93 -0.71 -1.12
C PRO A 25 9.28 -0.56 -1.84
N SER A 26 9.23 -0.43 -3.17
CA SER A 26 10.41 -0.15 -3.98
C SER A 26 10.85 1.32 -3.85
N SER A 27 9.93 2.22 -3.51
CA SER A 27 10.25 3.60 -3.14
C SER A 27 9.21 4.17 -2.18
N ILE A 28 9.65 5.10 -1.31
CA ILE A 28 8.76 5.91 -0.47
C ILE A 28 9.33 7.32 -0.45
N THR A 29 8.51 8.28 -0.86
CA THR A 29 8.80 9.71 -0.77
C THR A 29 7.86 10.32 0.26
N CYS A 30 8.39 11.15 1.16
CA CYS A 30 7.63 11.91 2.15
C CYS A 30 7.62 13.39 1.75
N GLU A 31 6.54 14.09 2.05
CA GLU A 31 6.54 15.55 1.95
C GLU A 31 7.36 16.17 3.08
N GLU A 32 8.20 17.14 2.73
CA GLU A 32 9.09 17.83 3.68
C GLU A 32 8.35 18.92 4.46
N ALA A 33 7.35 19.56 3.83
CA ALA A 33 6.61 20.67 4.40
C ALA A 33 5.74 20.23 5.60
N PRO A 34 5.57 21.10 6.62
CA PRO A 34 4.58 20.87 7.66
C PRO A 34 3.17 20.94 7.07
N GLY A 35 2.37 19.92 7.36
CA GLY A 35 0.99 19.79 6.91
C GLY A 35 0.14 19.04 7.96
N PRO A 36 -1.19 18.95 7.75
CA PRO A 36 -2.06 18.23 8.66
C PRO A 36 -1.66 16.75 8.71
N THR A 37 -1.72 16.16 9.90
CA THR A 37 -1.42 14.74 10.09
C THR A 37 -2.55 13.88 9.52
N ILE A 38 -2.16 12.94 8.67
CA ILE A 38 -3.03 11.92 8.09
C ILE A 38 -3.17 10.76 9.09
N ILE A 39 -4.40 10.42 9.46
CA ILE A 39 -4.72 9.36 10.41
C ILE A 39 -4.82 8.02 9.68
N LYS A 40 -4.16 6.99 10.23
CA LYS A 40 -4.12 5.63 9.65
C LYS A 40 -5.50 5.00 9.50
N ASP A 41 -6.37 5.16 10.51
CA ASP A 41 -7.74 4.65 10.48
C ASP A 41 -8.57 5.29 9.37
N ASP A 42 -8.43 6.61 9.16
CA ASP A 42 -9.05 7.32 8.05
C ASP A 42 -8.60 6.75 6.71
N CYS A 43 -7.30 6.49 6.52
CA CYS A 43 -6.80 5.86 5.29
C CYS A 43 -7.32 4.45 5.08
N GLN A 44 -7.42 3.64 6.14
CA GLN A 44 -8.01 2.30 6.05
C GLN A 44 -9.48 2.37 5.63
N LYS A 45 -10.23 3.35 6.14
CA LYS A 45 -11.62 3.59 5.75
C LYS A 45 -11.74 4.12 4.33
N SER A 46 -10.86 5.02 3.88
CA SER A 46 -10.78 5.46 2.48
C SER A 46 -10.49 4.28 1.54
N LEU A 47 -9.52 3.42 1.89
CA LEU A 47 -9.15 2.25 1.09
C LEU A 47 -10.32 1.26 0.93
N ARG A 48 -11.16 1.09 1.94
CA ARG A 48 -12.35 0.22 1.88
C ARG A 48 -13.44 0.73 0.92
N GLN A 49 -13.37 1.99 0.49
CA GLN A 49 -14.35 2.56 -0.47
C GLN A 49 -14.04 2.20 -1.93
N PHE A 50 -12.91 1.56 -2.21
CA PHE A 50 -12.64 1.08 -3.56
C PHE A 50 -13.41 -0.22 -3.85
N PRO A 51 -13.97 -0.38 -5.06
CA PRO A 51 -14.51 -1.66 -5.51
C PRO A 51 -13.44 -2.74 -5.40
N THR A 52 -13.69 -3.75 -4.57
CA THR A 52 -12.75 -4.84 -4.29
C THR A 52 -13.47 -6.17 -4.47
N GLU A 53 -12.93 -7.01 -5.34
CA GLU A 53 -13.43 -8.37 -5.59
C GLU A 53 -12.25 -9.33 -5.56
N ALA A 54 -12.38 -10.46 -4.85
CA ALA A 54 -11.33 -11.47 -4.73
C ALA A 54 -9.93 -10.90 -4.36
N ASN A 55 -9.88 -9.92 -3.45
CA ASN A 55 -8.66 -9.19 -3.04
C ASN A 55 -8.01 -8.33 -4.13
N VAL A 56 -8.73 -7.99 -5.19
CA VAL A 56 -8.29 -7.10 -6.26
C VAL A 56 -9.13 -5.83 -6.21
N ILE A 57 -8.47 -4.70 -6.03
CA ILE A 57 -9.06 -3.38 -6.19
C ILE A 57 -9.11 -3.08 -7.69
N SER A 58 -10.25 -2.58 -8.16
CA SER A 58 -10.38 -2.10 -9.53
C SER A 58 -10.86 -0.66 -9.58
N TRP A 59 -10.36 0.10 -10.55
CA TRP A 59 -10.78 1.47 -10.79
C TRP A 59 -10.69 1.83 -12.27
N GLU A 60 -11.45 2.84 -12.65
CA GLU A 60 -11.49 3.40 -14.00
C GLU A 60 -10.75 4.75 -14.04
N GLY A 61 -10.44 5.22 -15.26
CA GLY A 61 -9.77 6.50 -15.48
C GLY A 61 -10.45 7.65 -14.73
N GLY A 62 -9.70 8.36 -13.88
CA GLY A 62 -10.21 9.48 -13.07
C GLY A 62 -10.88 9.09 -11.73
N HIS A 63 -11.19 7.81 -11.50
CA HIS A 63 -11.83 7.32 -10.27
C HIS A 63 -10.86 6.57 -9.35
N ASN A 64 -9.59 6.94 -9.40
CA ASN A 64 -8.48 6.26 -8.75
C ASN A 64 -8.18 6.79 -7.34
N PHE A 65 -9.05 7.63 -6.78
CA PHE A 65 -8.91 8.18 -5.43
C PHE A 65 -10.14 7.94 -4.56
N ARG A 66 -9.95 7.85 -3.24
CA ARG A 66 -11.01 7.80 -2.23
C ARG A 66 -10.59 8.62 -1.01
N SER A 67 -11.57 9.22 -0.33
CA SER A 67 -11.31 10.17 0.76
C SER A 67 -12.21 9.86 1.96
N CYS A 68 -11.68 10.11 3.15
CA CYS A 68 -12.31 9.85 4.44
C CYS A 68 -11.55 10.64 5.50
N GLY A 69 -12.21 11.51 6.25
CA GLY A 69 -11.59 12.30 7.31
C GLY A 69 -10.34 13.04 6.81
N THR A 70 -9.21 12.73 7.44
CA THR A 70 -7.89 13.31 7.15
C THR A 70 -7.15 12.67 5.98
N CYS A 71 -7.67 11.59 5.38
CA CYS A 71 -6.95 10.82 4.37
C CYS A 71 -7.62 10.77 3.01
N ASN A 72 -6.92 11.28 2.00
CA ASN A 72 -7.19 11.02 0.59
C ASN A 72 -6.13 10.04 0.06
N ILE A 73 -6.58 8.87 -0.38
CA ILE A 73 -5.74 7.83 -0.98
C ILE A 73 -5.95 7.84 -2.50
N THR A 74 -4.87 7.94 -3.26
CA THR A 74 -4.88 7.78 -4.72
C THR A 74 -4.00 6.60 -5.12
N ILE A 75 -4.55 5.70 -5.92
CA ILE A 75 -3.87 4.50 -6.42
C ILE A 75 -3.52 4.73 -7.87
N THR A 76 -2.27 4.50 -8.26
CA THR A 76 -1.84 4.56 -9.65
C THR A 76 -1.02 3.34 -10.01
N GLU A 77 -0.98 3.04 -11.29
CA GLU A 77 -0.07 2.05 -11.85
C GLU A 77 0.77 2.77 -12.91
N PRO A 78 1.97 3.26 -12.57
CA PRO A 78 2.79 4.08 -13.47
C PRO A 78 3.23 3.35 -14.74
N SER A 79 3.24 2.01 -14.73
CA SER A 79 3.54 1.19 -15.90
C SER A 79 2.43 1.17 -16.95
N LEU A 80 1.21 1.56 -16.60
CA LEU A 80 0.08 1.55 -17.53
C LEU A 80 -0.17 2.94 -18.14
N PRO A 81 -0.37 3.01 -19.47
CA PRO A 81 -0.66 4.27 -20.17
C PRO A 81 -1.96 4.88 -19.65
N TYR A 82 -2.04 6.21 -19.64
CA TYR A 82 -3.20 6.96 -19.14
C TYR A 82 -4.54 6.51 -19.79
N THR A 83 -4.50 6.04 -21.03
CA THR A 83 -5.65 5.55 -21.81
C THR A 83 -6.21 4.20 -21.36
N ALA A 84 -5.57 3.51 -20.40
CA ALA A 84 -6.06 2.24 -19.87
C ALA A 84 -7.42 2.45 -19.16
N LEU A 85 -8.48 1.86 -19.72
CA LEU A 85 -9.86 2.02 -19.26
C LEU A 85 -10.10 1.41 -17.86
N ARG A 86 -9.50 0.25 -17.59
CA ARG A 86 -9.65 -0.47 -16.34
C ARG A 86 -8.29 -0.82 -15.78
N ARG A 87 -8.07 -0.49 -14.51
CA ARG A 87 -6.84 -0.74 -13.78
C ARG A 87 -7.15 -1.56 -12.55
N THR A 88 -6.19 -2.37 -12.15
CA THR A 88 -6.34 -3.29 -11.03
C THR A 88 -5.10 -3.33 -10.18
N ALA A 89 -5.26 -3.49 -8.88
CA ALA A 89 -4.16 -3.71 -7.95
C ALA A 89 -4.57 -4.74 -6.90
N TYR A 90 -3.64 -5.59 -6.49
CA TYR A 90 -3.89 -6.45 -5.34
C TYR A 90 -4.07 -5.59 -4.08
N TYR A 91 -5.14 -5.83 -3.34
CA TYR A 91 -5.49 -5.11 -2.11
C TYR A 91 -4.32 -5.12 -1.12
N LYS A 92 -3.64 -6.27 -0.96
CA LYS A 92 -2.45 -6.41 -0.12
C LYS A 92 -1.34 -5.44 -0.51
N TYR A 93 -1.11 -5.20 -1.80
CA TYR A 93 -0.03 -4.33 -2.27
C TYR A 93 -0.34 -2.88 -1.89
N VAL A 94 -1.58 -2.45 -2.14
CA VAL A 94 -2.05 -1.10 -1.77
C VAL A 94 -2.00 -0.90 -0.26
N LEU A 95 -2.49 -1.87 0.52
CA LEU A 95 -2.47 -1.82 1.98
C LEU A 95 -1.04 -1.72 2.51
N THR A 96 -0.10 -2.50 1.97
CA THR A 96 1.30 -2.46 2.38
C THR A 96 1.96 -1.14 2.03
N ALA A 97 1.77 -0.62 0.81
CA ALA A 97 2.30 0.68 0.40
C ALA A 97 1.75 1.82 1.28
N MET A 98 0.44 1.83 1.53
CA MET A 98 -0.22 2.79 2.42
C MET A 98 0.37 2.73 3.84
N THR A 99 0.45 1.52 4.41
CA THR A 99 0.90 1.32 5.79
C THR A 99 2.37 1.74 5.95
N HIS A 100 3.25 1.28 5.07
CA HIS A 100 4.67 1.62 5.13
C HIS A 100 4.91 3.11 4.85
N GLY A 101 4.14 3.71 3.94
CA GLY A 101 4.22 5.15 3.67
C GLY A 101 3.86 5.98 4.91
N LEU A 102 2.71 5.69 5.54
CA LEU A 102 2.29 6.38 6.76
C LEU A 102 3.29 6.22 7.89
N ASP A 103 3.74 4.98 8.13
CA ASP A 103 4.62 4.67 9.25
C ASP A 103 6.01 5.34 9.03
N LYS A 104 6.55 5.32 7.80
CA LYS A 104 7.83 5.96 7.49
C LYS A 104 7.77 7.49 7.47
N CYS A 105 6.67 8.05 6.96
CA CYS A 105 6.49 9.50 6.84
C CYS A 105 5.78 10.11 8.05
N MET A 106 5.58 9.34 9.13
CA MET A 106 4.97 9.81 10.39
C MET A 106 3.61 10.49 10.19
N GLY A 107 2.78 9.92 9.31
CA GLY A 107 1.46 10.47 8.97
C GLY A 107 1.49 11.74 8.11
N LYS A 108 2.63 12.12 7.53
CA LYS A 108 2.69 13.16 6.49
C LYS A 108 2.23 12.61 5.14
N PHE A 109 2.01 13.51 4.19
CA PHE A 109 1.83 13.15 2.79
C PHE A 109 2.96 12.24 2.32
N THR A 110 2.60 11.23 1.56
CA THR A 110 3.56 10.24 1.08
C THR A 110 3.15 9.67 -0.26
N ASN A 111 4.15 9.31 -1.07
CA ASN A 111 3.98 8.45 -2.21
C ASN A 111 4.83 7.18 -2.01
N ALA A 112 4.17 6.04 -1.86
CA ALA A 112 4.81 4.75 -1.70
C ALA A 112 4.53 3.87 -2.92
N THR A 113 5.58 3.41 -3.59
CA THR A 113 5.48 2.47 -4.72
C THR A 113 5.85 1.07 -4.27
N ILE A 114 5.08 0.06 -4.68
CA ILE A 114 5.33 -1.35 -4.37
C ILE A 114 5.30 -2.22 -5.64
N GLY A 115 6.04 -3.32 -5.62
CA GLY A 115 6.17 -4.24 -6.74
C GLY A 115 7.39 -3.96 -7.62
N THR A 116 7.81 -4.98 -8.35
CA THR A 116 8.97 -4.96 -9.28
C THR A 116 8.51 -4.86 -10.73
N SER A 117 7.49 -5.62 -11.12
CA SER A 117 6.70 -5.50 -12.35
C SER A 117 5.26 -5.08 -12.01
N GLY A 118 4.64 -4.20 -12.82
CA GLY A 118 3.30 -3.67 -12.50
C GLY A 118 3.30 -2.84 -11.21
N ARG A 119 4.15 -1.80 -11.15
CA ARG A 119 4.36 -1.00 -9.94
C ARG A 119 3.05 -0.32 -9.54
N ILE A 120 2.62 -0.51 -8.30
CA ILE A 120 1.47 0.20 -7.74
C ILE A 120 1.99 1.34 -6.88
N SER A 121 1.63 2.57 -7.22
CA SER A 121 1.89 3.76 -6.41
C SER A 121 0.66 4.07 -5.57
N VAL A 122 0.87 4.32 -4.29
CA VAL A 122 -0.14 4.81 -3.37
C VAL A 122 0.29 6.18 -2.88
N LEU A 123 -0.47 7.19 -3.27
CA LEU A 123 -0.35 8.55 -2.81
C LEU A 123 -1.31 8.77 -1.64
N LEU A 124 -0.81 9.27 -0.53
CA LEU A 124 -1.61 9.71 0.60
C LEU A 124 -1.47 11.21 0.73
N ALA A 125 -2.60 11.90 0.67
CA ALA A 125 -2.71 13.33 0.80
C ALA A 125 -3.73 13.72 1.87
N PRO A 126 -3.68 14.98 2.36
CA PRO A 126 -4.72 15.49 3.24
C PRO A 126 -6.11 15.32 2.62
N GLY A 127 -7.00 14.68 3.37
CA GLY A 127 -8.43 14.61 3.07
C GLY A 127 -9.14 15.91 3.45
N ASN A 128 -10.34 16.10 2.91
CA ASN A 128 -11.15 17.30 3.13
C ASN A 128 -12.15 17.16 4.29
N GLY A 129 -11.94 16.23 5.22
CA GLY A 129 -12.85 15.98 6.34
C GLY A 129 -14.13 15.23 5.94
N GLU A 130 -14.10 14.47 4.84
CA GLU A 130 -15.25 13.70 4.37
C GLU A 130 -15.75 12.72 5.43
N LYS A 131 -17.07 12.58 5.54
CA LYS A 131 -17.66 11.65 6.51
C LYS A 131 -17.29 10.22 6.16
N CYS A 132 -16.55 9.60 7.07
CA CYS A 132 -16.25 8.20 7.00
C CYS A 132 -17.50 7.34 7.23
N ARG A 133 -17.80 6.46 6.26
CA ARG A 133 -18.86 5.45 6.44
C ARG A 133 -18.48 4.52 7.59
N LYS A 134 -19.40 4.33 8.52
CA LYS A 134 -19.29 3.30 9.57
C LYS A 134 -19.73 1.98 8.92
N HIS A 135 -18.80 1.05 8.79
CA HIS A 135 -19.09 -0.34 8.44
C HIS A 135 -19.28 -1.14 9.72
#